data_AF-A0A954QJW4-F1
#
_entry.id   AF-A0A954QJW4-F1
#
_cell.length_a   1.000
_cell.length_b   1.000
_cell.length_c   1.000
_cell.angle_alpha   90.00
_cell.angle_beta   90.00
_cell.angle_gamma   90.00
#
_symmetry.space_group_name_H-M   'P 1'
#
loop_
_entity.id
_entity.type
_entity.pdbx_description
1 polymer ?
#
loop_
_entity_poly.entity_id
_entity_poly.type
_entity_poly.pdbx_seq_one_letter_code
_entity_poly.pdbx_strand_id
1 'polypeptide(L)'
;MITTRILQTCKCGLVGAMLLLTAALSTVCAQDTTPVVDGTGRIIIEAHTDRPKLPDFYTANATTIAKLGLHGIEQEIKLSIRIAQGDANRLTFGLQGDDQIVDVAGDALASWSVRRVGAERFLDLHPKADARQLDVTVLTRSAELDLPSQVSLTHITPGDSVGFNSLVTLQRTARVAFTVTHVDGFVPVGSSPKANQFQTATGGKIQIQLNRDSAVPGPVELTDTKLTGVVHAKDKSLSFRLSGTANVLEPSASVVILAGKAAVEHVATDGNYQLYVDIVEKRPVYKLVFPTAGKYDFQFEFVAPIESDQGNWRTVDFNVAAGAVVPLTLTGLTENLEFRRGTDAMVPERQNDLWVGFLPANGHARLQWKQTRDVGEGKLFYSTTAAVETTVGAGLLSQQHVIEYRVLQGELDAVQLDLAGPGEILDVQGADVIAWTVDTVGDTRQLNVRLSRPITNVNELVVRSQTPLEAFPVRVEGLRLSPVGAIRHSGDLRISNRGSVRLEPTALQGLTQLAPDQFPGEPLKARQVFVYRFPSAEYAYALVADRIQPEVSIAQLVRYELTETDRVIRADVELDIREAPIREWDFDIPADYSVVSATGASVSDYSAATEEVDGRRILKIMFAD
;
A
#
# COMPACT_ATOMS: atom_id res chain seq x y z
N MET A 1 -83.96 -6.39 -13.40
CA MET A 1 -83.46 -7.41 -12.46
C MET A 1 -82.02 -7.01 -12.14
N ILE A 2 -81.81 -6.27 -11.05
CA ILE A 2 -81.53 -6.77 -9.68
C ILE A 2 -80.01 -7.08 -9.55
N THR A 3 -79.18 -6.14 -9.02
CA THR A 3 -78.77 -6.00 -7.59
C THR A 3 -77.45 -6.77 -7.35
N THR A 4 -76.36 -6.30 -6.72
CA THR A 4 -75.91 -5.04 -6.08
C THR A 4 -74.36 -5.13 -5.90
N ARG A 5 -73.49 -4.12 -6.14
CA ARG A 5 -73.09 -2.94 -5.30
C ARG A 5 -72.48 -3.36 -3.92
N ILE A 6 -71.44 -2.76 -3.30
CA ILE A 6 -70.49 -1.63 -3.52
C ILE A 6 -69.19 -1.95 -2.68
N LEU A 7 -67.95 -1.56 -3.04
CA LEU A 7 -67.05 -0.54 -2.39
C LEU A 7 -65.57 -0.88 -2.78
N GLN A 8 -64.58 0.02 -2.90
CA GLN A 8 -64.54 1.49 -3.01
C GLN A 8 -63.19 1.89 -3.65
N THR A 9 -63.15 2.86 -4.57
CA THR A 9 -61.92 3.26 -5.28
C THR A 9 -61.71 4.77 -5.29
N CYS A 10 -60.48 5.18 -4.95
CA CYS A 10 -59.59 6.08 -5.69
C CYS A 10 -60.15 7.39 -6.32
N LYS A 11 -59.44 8.51 -6.11
CA LYS A 11 -58.78 9.23 -7.22
C LYS A 11 -57.78 10.31 -6.80
N CYS A 12 -56.78 10.50 -7.66
CA CYS A 12 -55.81 11.61 -7.65
C CYS A 12 -56.40 12.89 -8.24
N GLY A 13 -55.75 14.03 -7.98
CA GLY A 13 -55.88 15.29 -8.71
C GLY A 13 -54.51 15.87 -9.04
N LEU A 14 -54.35 16.50 -10.20
CA LEU A 14 -53.07 16.94 -10.78
C LEU A 14 -53.19 18.40 -11.27
N VAL A 15 -52.09 19.17 -11.20
CA VAL A 15 -51.91 20.53 -11.79
C VAL A 15 -52.76 21.65 -11.12
N GLY A 16 -52.28 22.88 -10.88
CA GLY A 16 -50.94 23.45 -10.98
C GLY A 16 -50.98 25.00 -10.92
N ALA A 17 -49.91 25.63 -10.43
CA ALA A 17 -49.60 27.07 -10.42
C ALA A 17 -50.65 28.07 -9.84
N MET A 18 -50.31 28.75 -8.73
CA MET A 18 -49.80 30.15 -8.71
C MET A 18 -49.68 30.68 -7.25
N LEU A 19 -48.82 31.67 -7.01
CA LEU A 19 -48.63 32.32 -5.69
C LEU A 19 -49.86 33.13 -5.27
N LEU A 20 -50.28 33.06 -3.99
CA LEU A 20 -50.19 34.17 -3.02
C LEU A 20 -50.91 33.87 -1.68
N LEU A 21 -50.40 34.51 -0.62
CA LEU A 21 -50.93 34.61 0.75
C LEU A 21 -52.46 34.76 0.87
N THR A 22 -53.06 34.05 1.83
CA THR A 22 -53.93 34.68 2.86
C THR A 22 -54.20 33.75 4.05
N ALA A 23 -54.13 34.30 5.27
CA ALA A 23 -54.66 33.70 6.50
C ALA A 23 -56.15 34.14 6.66
N ALA A 24 -56.96 33.67 7.62
CA ALA A 24 -56.75 32.89 8.84
C ALA A 24 -58.07 32.21 9.27
N LEU A 25 -58.06 31.64 10.50
CA LEU A 25 -59.13 31.56 11.51
C LEU A 25 -59.57 30.15 11.96
N SER A 26 -59.14 29.82 13.19
CA SER A 26 -59.91 29.01 14.14
C SER A 26 -59.88 29.74 15.50
N THR A 27 -61.03 29.78 16.17
CA THR A 27 -61.36 30.73 17.24
C THR A 27 -60.70 30.44 18.59
N VAL A 28 -60.35 31.51 19.30
CA VAL A 28 -59.94 31.51 20.72
C VAL A 28 -61.16 31.77 21.61
N CYS A 29 -61.34 30.98 22.67
CA CYS A 29 -62.26 31.31 23.76
C CYS A 29 -61.52 32.20 24.78
N ALA A 30 -62.07 33.39 25.05
CA ALA A 30 -61.51 34.32 26.05
C ALA A 30 -62.09 34.06 27.45
N GLN A 31 -61.28 34.22 28.48
CA GLN A 31 -61.71 34.38 29.88
C GLN A 31 -61.35 35.78 30.37
N ASP A 32 -62.37 36.46 30.93
CA ASP A 32 -62.35 37.65 31.78
C ASP A 32 -61.33 38.77 31.51
N THR A 33 -61.71 39.70 30.62
CA THR A 33 -61.27 41.10 30.65
C THR A 33 -62.48 42.01 30.86
N THR A 34 -62.55 42.74 31.98
CA THR A 34 -63.68 43.63 32.30
C THR A 34 -63.72 44.84 31.37
N PRO A 35 -64.84 45.11 30.66
CA PRO A 35 -64.92 46.22 29.73
C PRO A 35 -65.03 47.57 30.48
N VAL A 36 -64.01 48.41 30.34
CA VAL A 36 -64.09 49.82 30.71
C VAL A 36 -64.71 50.57 29.54
N VAL A 37 -65.88 51.18 29.76
CA VAL A 37 -66.57 51.99 28.75
C VAL A 37 -66.25 53.45 28.97
N ASP A 38 -65.43 54.04 28.09
CA ASP A 38 -65.30 55.49 27.98
C ASP A 38 -66.47 56.07 27.14
N GLY A 39 -66.82 57.33 27.37
CA GLY A 39 -68.06 58.00 26.95
C GLY A 39 -68.28 58.20 25.45
N THR A 40 -67.52 57.51 24.60
CA THR A 40 -67.58 57.56 23.13
C THR A 40 -67.83 56.19 22.47
N GLY A 41 -68.19 55.16 23.24
CA GLY A 41 -68.73 53.91 22.69
C GLY A 41 -67.72 52.99 21.98
N ARG A 42 -66.47 52.95 22.44
CA ARG A 42 -65.45 51.99 21.97
C ARG A 42 -65.25 50.87 22.97
N ILE A 43 -65.10 49.65 22.47
CA ILE A 43 -64.68 48.46 23.23
C ILE A 43 -63.23 48.17 22.86
N ILE A 44 -62.35 48.06 23.85
CA ILE A 44 -60.94 47.66 23.67
C ILE A 44 -60.78 46.22 24.16
N ILE A 45 -60.15 45.37 23.35
CA ILE A 45 -59.79 43.99 23.72
C ILE A 45 -58.26 43.88 23.62
N GLU A 46 -57.58 43.85 24.76
CA GLU A 46 -56.12 43.72 24.81
C GLU A 46 -55.70 42.25 24.85
N ALA A 47 -55.45 41.67 23.67
CA ALA A 47 -54.87 40.33 23.56
C ALA A 47 -53.40 40.33 23.99
N HIS A 48 -53.14 40.05 25.27
CA HIS A 48 -51.81 39.78 25.80
C HIS A 48 -51.29 38.49 25.18
N THR A 49 -50.47 38.61 24.14
CA THR A 49 -49.73 37.50 23.55
C THR A 49 -48.27 37.63 23.96
N ASP A 50 -47.77 36.64 24.71
CA ASP A 50 -46.35 36.56 25.04
C ASP A 50 -45.53 36.58 23.75
N ARG A 51 -44.54 37.48 23.69
CA ARG A 51 -43.64 37.55 22.53
C ARG A 51 -42.89 36.22 22.45
N PRO A 52 -42.87 35.54 21.29
CA PRO A 52 -42.15 34.28 21.16
C PRO A 52 -40.67 34.48 21.52
N LYS A 53 -40.14 33.64 22.42
CA LYS A 53 -38.74 33.74 22.85
C LYS A 53 -37.84 33.64 21.61
N LEU A 54 -36.92 34.60 21.47
CA LEU A 54 -35.95 34.59 20.37
C LEU A 54 -35.12 33.29 20.44
N PRO A 55 -34.84 32.63 19.30
CA PRO A 55 -33.93 31.50 19.28
C PRO A 55 -32.53 31.95 19.69
N ASP A 56 -31.88 31.12 20.51
CA ASP A 56 -30.52 31.34 20.97
C ASP A 56 -29.55 30.92 19.86
N PHE A 57 -28.77 31.87 19.31
CA PHE A 57 -27.76 31.61 18.27
C PHE A 57 -26.37 31.93 18.80
N TYR A 58 -25.45 30.97 18.70
CA TYR A 58 -24.09 31.11 19.18
C TYR A 58 -23.09 30.35 18.31
N THR A 59 -21.86 30.83 18.31
CA THR A 59 -20.71 30.23 17.62
C THR A 59 -19.62 29.90 18.63
N ALA A 60 -18.82 28.87 18.37
CA ALA A 60 -17.75 28.46 19.27
C ALA A 60 -16.48 28.03 18.54
N ASN A 61 -15.33 28.36 19.12
CA ASN A 61 -14.02 27.85 18.72
C ASN A 61 -13.44 27.04 19.88
N ALA A 62 -13.06 25.78 19.61
CA ALA A 62 -12.39 24.90 20.55
C ALA A 62 -10.91 24.77 20.21
N THR A 63 -10.03 24.89 21.20
CA THR A 63 -8.60 24.54 21.08
C THR A 63 -8.25 23.54 22.17
N THR A 64 -7.91 22.32 21.77
CA THR A 64 -7.60 21.20 22.67
C THR A 64 -6.11 20.90 22.63
N ILE A 65 -5.48 20.76 23.80
CA ILE A 65 -4.16 20.15 23.95
C ILE A 65 -4.34 18.85 24.72
N ALA A 66 -4.06 17.71 24.06
CA ALA A 66 -4.09 16.38 24.65
C ALA A 66 -2.68 15.91 25.00
N LYS A 67 -2.39 15.78 26.30
CA LYS A 67 -1.11 15.29 26.84
C LYS A 67 -1.17 13.77 26.96
N LEU A 68 -0.37 13.07 26.18
CA LEU A 68 -0.33 11.61 26.11
C LEU A 68 0.73 11.07 27.10
N GLY A 69 0.26 10.50 28.22
CA GLY A 69 1.07 10.00 29.34
C GLY A 69 1.20 8.47 29.39
N LEU A 70 2.10 7.98 30.26
CA LEU A 70 2.32 6.54 30.45
C LEU A 70 1.13 5.81 31.08
N HIS A 71 0.34 6.50 31.91
CA HIS A 71 -0.76 5.95 32.70
C HIS A 71 -2.14 6.50 32.27
N GLY A 72 -2.20 7.38 31.27
CA GLY A 72 -3.44 8.07 30.92
C GLY A 72 -3.23 9.27 30.00
N ILE A 73 -4.35 9.85 29.56
CA ILE A 73 -4.41 11.08 28.78
C ILE A 73 -5.05 12.16 29.65
N GLU A 74 -4.45 13.36 29.66
CA GLU A 74 -5.04 14.57 30.22
C GLU A 74 -5.24 15.60 29.11
N GLN A 75 -6.39 16.26 29.05
CA GLN A 75 -6.63 17.30 28.04
C GLN A 75 -7.08 18.62 28.67
N GLU A 76 -6.61 19.71 28.06
CA GLU A 76 -7.05 21.07 28.32
C GLU A 76 -7.75 21.58 27.06
N ILE A 77 -9.05 21.88 27.16
CA ILE A 77 -9.90 22.32 26.04
C ILE A 77 -10.39 23.74 26.32
N LYS A 78 -9.96 24.69 25.49
CA LYS A 78 -10.38 26.10 25.57
C LYS A 78 -11.50 26.35 24.58
N LEU A 79 -12.67 26.72 25.09
CA LEU A 79 -13.88 27.05 24.35
C LEU A 79 -14.11 28.56 24.39
N SER A 80 -13.93 29.24 23.27
CA SER A 80 -14.28 30.64 23.07
C SER A 80 -15.63 30.72 22.34
N ILE A 81 -16.66 31.17 23.04
CA ILE A 81 -18.07 31.13 22.61
C ILE A 81 -18.61 32.55 22.49
N ARG A 82 -19.32 32.84 21.40
CA ARG A 82 -19.98 34.13 21.16
C ARG A 82 -21.47 33.94 20.90
N ILE A 83 -22.31 34.57 21.72
CA ILE A 83 -23.77 34.56 21.60
C ILE A 83 -24.19 35.73 20.70
N ALA A 84 -24.69 35.39 19.51
CA ALA A 84 -25.13 36.36 18.49
C ALA A 84 -26.59 36.80 18.69
N GLN A 85 -27.46 35.92 19.21
CA GLN A 85 -28.87 36.20 19.43
C GLN A 85 -29.41 35.40 20.62
N GLY A 86 -30.47 35.91 21.25
CA GLY A 86 -31.13 35.29 22.40
C GLY A 86 -30.45 35.62 23.72
N ASP A 87 -30.92 34.97 24.79
CA ASP A 87 -30.41 35.12 26.16
C ASP A 87 -29.56 33.91 26.59
N ALA A 88 -29.63 32.82 25.81
CA ALA A 88 -28.73 31.67 25.83
C ALA A 88 -28.49 31.04 27.21
N ASN A 89 -29.55 30.88 28.00
CA ASN A 89 -29.54 30.30 29.35
C ASN A 89 -28.88 28.91 29.45
N ARG A 90 -28.76 28.18 28.31
CA ARG A 90 -28.01 26.94 28.18
C ARG A 90 -27.36 26.88 26.80
N LEU A 91 -26.07 26.57 26.76
CA LEU A 91 -25.27 26.29 25.58
C LEU A 91 -24.90 24.81 25.60
N THR A 92 -25.20 24.07 24.54
CA THR A 92 -25.05 22.62 24.50
C THR A 92 -24.01 22.23 23.46
N PHE A 93 -22.95 21.55 23.89
CA PHE A 93 -21.94 20.95 23.01
C PHE A 93 -21.96 19.44 23.13
N GLY A 94 -21.63 18.72 22.05
CA GLY A 94 -21.44 17.27 22.15
C GLY A 94 -20.08 16.94 22.76
N LEU A 95 -20.01 15.85 23.53
CA LEU A 95 -18.79 15.35 24.16
C LEU A 95 -18.54 13.92 23.66
N GLN A 96 -17.69 13.77 22.65
CA GLN A 96 -17.46 12.50 21.99
C GLN A 96 -16.17 11.86 22.52
N GLY A 97 -16.30 10.71 23.16
CA GLY A 97 -15.23 9.98 23.86
C GLY A 97 -15.66 9.57 25.27
N ASP A 98 -14.82 8.79 25.95
CA ASP A 98 -15.12 8.19 27.26
C ASP A 98 -14.44 8.89 28.44
N ASP A 99 -13.57 9.88 28.20
CA ASP A 99 -12.84 10.57 29.26
C ASP A 99 -13.78 11.32 30.22
N GLN A 100 -13.38 11.40 31.49
CA GLN A 100 -14.13 12.12 32.52
C GLN A 100 -13.79 13.61 32.44
N ILE A 101 -14.79 14.48 32.49
CA ILE A 101 -14.58 15.91 32.76
C ILE A 101 -14.25 16.05 34.25
N VAL A 102 -13.06 16.59 34.52
CA VAL A 102 -12.51 16.81 35.86
C VAL A 102 -12.92 18.17 36.40
N ASP A 103 -12.88 19.20 35.54
CA ASP A 103 -13.25 20.58 35.89
C ASP A 103 -13.71 21.36 34.65
N VAL A 104 -14.51 22.41 34.86
CA VAL A 104 -14.91 23.40 33.85
C VAL A 104 -15.00 24.78 34.49
N ALA A 105 -14.14 25.70 34.05
CA ALA A 105 -13.98 27.03 34.64
C ALA A 105 -14.04 28.15 33.59
N GLY A 106 -14.64 29.29 33.93
CA GLY A 106 -14.65 30.51 33.11
C GLY A 106 -15.42 31.65 33.78
N ASP A 107 -14.95 32.89 33.64
CA ASP A 107 -15.48 34.03 34.43
C ASP A 107 -16.95 34.36 34.13
N ALA A 108 -17.42 34.11 32.90
CA ALA A 108 -18.80 34.32 32.47
C ALA A 108 -19.71 33.09 32.65
N LEU A 109 -19.19 31.98 33.20
CA LEU A 109 -19.93 30.74 33.44
C LEU A 109 -20.60 30.78 34.82
N ALA A 110 -21.88 30.43 34.91
CA ALA A 110 -22.61 30.30 36.18
C ALA A 110 -22.58 28.86 36.70
N SER A 111 -22.78 27.88 35.82
CA SER A 111 -22.66 26.45 36.12
C SER A 111 -22.48 25.61 34.85
N TRP A 112 -22.19 24.33 35.01
CA TRP A 112 -22.07 23.36 33.93
C TRP A 112 -22.63 22.00 34.36
N SER A 113 -22.99 21.16 33.40
CA SER A 113 -23.33 19.76 33.65
C SER A 113 -22.98 18.88 32.45
N VAL A 114 -22.77 17.58 32.71
CA VAL A 114 -22.65 16.56 31.66
C VAL A 114 -23.94 15.76 31.62
N ARG A 115 -24.70 15.92 30.54
CA ARG A 115 -25.97 15.21 30.31
C ARG A 115 -25.72 14.02 29.38
N ARG A 116 -26.38 12.89 29.64
CA ARG A 116 -26.34 11.70 28.77
C ARG A 116 -27.72 11.44 28.18
N VAL A 117 -27.80 11.16 26.88
CA VAL A 117 -29.03 10.77 26.18
C VAL A 117 -28.72 9.52 25.37
N GLY A 118 -29.18 8.37 25.86
CA GLY A 118 -28.75 7.07 25.31
C GLY A 118 -27.23 6.88 25.44
N ALA A 119 -26.56 6.64 24.30
CA ALA A 119 -25.10 6.53 24.27
C ALA A 119 -24.39 7.90 24.31
N GLU A 120 -25.03 8.96 23.80
CA GLU A 120 -24.44 10.28 23.57
C GLU A 120 -24.26 11.08 24.86
N ARG A 121 -23.19 11.86 24.93
CA ARG A 121 -22.86 12.77 26.05
C ARG A 121 -22.85 14.21 25.53
N PHE A 122 -23.34 15.11 26.36
CA PHE A 122 -23.42 16.55 26.07
C PHE A 122 -22.83 17.33 27.25
N LEU A 123 -22.06 18.38 26.96
CA LEU A 123 -21.64 19.39 27.91
C LEU A 123 -22.60 20.57 27.81
N ASP A 124 -23.44 20.75 28.83
CA ASP A 124 -24.37 21.86 28.96
C ASP A 124 -23.74 22.96 29.83
N LEU A 125 -23.37 24.09 29.22
CA LEU A 125 -22.84 25.28 29.89
C LEU A 125 -23.97 26.28 30.15
N HIS A 126 -24.01 26.84 31.35
CA HIS A 126 -25.04 27.80 31.75
C HIS A 126 -24.36 29.16 32.00
N PRO A 127 -24.51 30.15 31.10
CA PRO A 127 -23.92 31.47 31.27
C PRO A 127 -24.47 32.23 32.48
N LYS A 128 -23.70 33.21 32.96
CA LYS A 128 -24.23 34.31 33.80
C LYS A 128 -25.17 35.18 32.95
N ALA A 129 -26.12 35.85 33.61
CA ALA A 129 -27.06 36.76 32.94
C ALA A 129 -26.32 37.80 32.08
N ASP A 130 -26.93 38.14 30.93
CA ASP A 130 -26.44 39.11 29.94
C ASP A 130 -25.07 38.80 29.29
N ALA A 131 -24.49 37.62 29.52
CA ALA A 131 -23.24 37.21 28.88
C ALA A 131 -23.39 37.13 27.35
N ARG A 132 -22.54 37.87 26.61
CA ARG A 132 -22.45 37.83 25.13
C ARG A 132 -21.25 37.07 24.60
N GLN A 133 -20.25 36.84 25.46
CA GLN A 133 -19.07 36.03 25.19
C GLN A 133 -18.74 35.20 26.43
N LEU A 134 -18.28 33.98 26.22
CA LEU A 134 -17.75 33.11 27.27
C LEU A 134 -16.42 32.51 26.79
N ASP A 135 -15.39 32.60 27.63
CA ASP A 135 -14.15 31.86 27.46
C ASP A 135 -14.07 30.85 28.61
N VAL A 136 -14.08 29.56 28.27
CA VAL A 136 -14.23 28.45 29.21
C VAL A 136 -13.11 27.43 28.99
N THR A 137 -12.46 27.01 30.07
CA THR A 137 -11.49 25.90 30.05
C THR A 137 -12.13 24.65 30.65
N VAL A 138 -12.16 23.57 29.87
CA VAL A 138 -12.60 22.23 30.28
C VAL A 138 -11.36 21.35 30.45
N LEU A 139 -11.24 20.67 31.58
CA LEU A 139 -10.20 19.68 31.84
C LEU A 139 -10.79 18.27 31.76
N THR A 140 -10.15 17.38 31.01
CA THR A 140 -10.53 15.96 30.92
C THR A 140 -9.38 15.04 31.34
N ARG A 141 -9.73 13.85 31.83
CA ARG A 141 -8.78 12.77 32.14
C ARG A 141 -9.37 11.41 31.76
N SER A 142 -8.54 10.56 31.14
CA SER A 142 -8.91 9.18 30.83
C SER A 142 -8.95 8.27 32.06
N ALA A 143 -9.47 7.05 31.88
CA ALA A 143 -9.15 5.95 32.79
C ALA A 143 -7.64 5.64 32.77
N GLU A 144 -7.17 4.87 33.75
CA GLU A 144 -5.78 4.39 33.76
C GLU A 144 -5.50 3.47 32.57
N LEU A 145 -4.33 3.63 31.93
CA LEU A 145 -3.95 2.94 30.70
C LEU A 145 -2.69 2.10 30.89
N ASP A 146 -2.76 0.81 30.54
CA ASP A 146 -1.60 -0.05 30.33
C ASP A 146 -1.12 0.05 28.86
N LEU A 147 0.17 0.31 28.65
CA LEU A 147 0.74 0.41 27.29
C LEU A 147 1.31 -0.95 26.83
N PRO A 148 1.08 -1.37 25.56
CA PRO A 148 0.44 -0.61 24.47
C PRO A 148 -1.09 -0.62 24.52
N SER A 149 -1.73 0.50 24.19
CA SER A 149 -3.19 0.65 24.21
C SER A 149 -3.73 1.45 23.02
N GLN A 150 -4.90 1.07 22.51
CA GLN A 150 -5.64 1.82 21.50
C GLN A 150 -6.71 2.68 22.16
N VAL A 151 -6.67 3.99 21.96
CA VAL A 151 -7.57 4.95 22.60
C VAL A 151 -8.35 5.74 21.54
N SER A 152 -9.64 5.99 21.80
CA SER A 152 -10.44 6.95 21.03
C SER A 152 -10.42 8.28 21.77
N LEU A 153 -9.83 9.31 21.16
CA LEU A 153 -9.56 10.58 21.84
C LEU A 153 -10.84 11.39 22.09
N THR A 154 -11.03 11.85 23.33
CA THR A 154 -12.18 12.70 23.66
C THR A 154 -12.05 14.09 23.05
N HIS A 155 -13.16 14.62 22.53
CA HIS A 155 -13.22 15.97 21.98
C HIS A 155 -14.64 16.55 22.04
N ILE A 156 -14.72 17.87 21.84
CA ILE A 156 -15.99 18.62 21.77
C ILE A 156 -16.49 18.67 20.33
N THR A 157 -17.80 18.55 20.13
CA THR A 157 -18.51 18.65 18.85
C THR A 157 -19.57 19.77 18.89
N PRO A 158 -20.11 20.23 17.74
CA PRO A 158 -20.88 21.48 17.64
C PRO A 158 -22.10 21.61 18.56
N GLY A 159 -22.77 20.51 18.89
CA GLY A 159 -24.05 20.52 19.60
C GLY A 159 -25.09 21.43 18.92
N ASP A 160 -25.67 22.38 19.66
CA ASP A 160 -26.69 23.29 19.14
C ASP A 160 -26.11 24.60 18.53
N SER A 161 -24.77 24.70 18.36
CA SER A 161 -24.12 25.91 17.82
C SER A 161 -24.34 26.09 16.32
N VAL A 162 -24.50 27.34 15.86
CA VAL A 162 -24.69 27.67 14.43
C VAL A 162 -23.38 27.80 13.65
N GLY A 163 -22.24 27.69 14.34
CA GLY A 163 -20.91 27.73 13.73
C GLY A 163 -19.87 27.24 14.72
N PHE A 164 -19.12 26.21 14.33
CA PHE A 164 -18.16 25.53 15.18
C PHE A 164 -16.85 25.28 14.45
N ASN A 165 -15.74 25.41 15.16
CA ASN A 165 -14.43 25.01 14.71
C ASN A 165 -13.64 24.46 15.90
N SER A 166 -12.95 23.34 15.73
CA SER A 166 -12.17 22.68 16.77
C SER A 166 -10.80 22.29 16.25
N LEU A 167 -9.75 22.72 16.95
CA LEU A 167 -8.36 22.34 16.69
C LEU A 167 -7.84 21.47 17.84
N VAL A 168 -7.47 20.23 17.54
CA VAL A 168 -6.95 19.26 18.50
C VAL A 168 -5.46 19.03 18.27
N THR A 169 -4.64 19.34 19.27
CA THR A 169 -3.19 19.13 19.26
C THR A 169 -2.82 17.96 20.17
N LEU A 170 -2.09 16.98 19.63
CA LEU A 170 -1.53 15.83 20.34
C LEU A 170 -0.11 16.16 20.80
N GLN A 171 0.11 16.14 22.11
CA GLN A 171 1.40 16.38 22.75
C GLN A 171 1.85 15.12 23.50
N ARG A 172 2.93 14.49 23.03
CA ARG A 172 3.54 13.37 23.75
C ARG A 172 4.30 13.86 24.99
N THR A 173 4.24 13.09 26.06
CA THR A 173 5.19 13.19 27.17
C THR A 173 6.48 12.42 26.84
N ALA A 174 7.57 12.68 27.55
CA ALA A 174 8.74 11.81 27.49
C ALA A 174 8.34 10.39 27.93
N ARG A 175 8.87 9.35 27.26
CA ARG A 175 8.54 7.91 27.42
C ARG A 175 7.29 7.39 26.68
N VAL A 176 6.55 8.23 25.93
CA VAL A 176 5.41 7.77 25.10
C VAL A 176 5.62 8.05 23.61
N ALA A 177 5.42 7.03 22.79
CA ALA A 177 5.27 7.13 21.34
C ALA A 177 3.79 6.92 20.97
N PHE A 178 3.31 7.60 19.93
CA PHE A 178 1.95 7.41 19.44
C PHE A 178 1.91 7.32 17.92
N THR A 179 0.89 6.64 17.40
CA THR A 179 0.55 6.62 15.98
C THR A 179 -0.95 6.83 15.85
N VAL A 180 -1.37 7.74 14.98
CA VAL A 180 -2.80 7.94 14.69
C VAL A 180 -3.23 6.84 13.74
N THR A 181 -4.13 5.96 14.18
CA THR A 181 -4.53 4.74 13.46
C THR A 181 -5.81 4.93 12.65
N HIS A 182 -6.68 5.86 13.05
CA HIS A 182 -7.88 6.19 12.30
C HIS A 182 -8.27 7.65 12.55
N VAL A 183 -8.69 8.34 11.49
CA VAL A 183 -9.22 9.71 11.53
C VAL A 183 -10.45 9.76 10.63
N ASP A 184 -11.57 10.19 11.20
CA ASP A 184 -12.83 10.45 10.50
C ASP A 184 -13.39 11.80 10.96
N GLY A 185 -13.98 12.59 10.06
CA GLY A 185 -14.52 13.92 10.37
C GLY A 185 -13.49 15.03 10.71
N PHE A 186 -12.18 14.76 10.63
CA PHE A 186 -11.11 15.75 10.86
C PHE A 186 -10.17 15.86 9.65
N VAL A 187 -9.60 17.07 9.47
CA VAL A 187 -8.54 17.37 8.51
C VAL A 187 -7.21 17.56 9.27
N PRO A 188 -6.11 16.89 8.88
CA PRO A 188 -4.81 17.12 9.52
C PRO A 188 -4.25 18.50 9.16
N VAL A 189 -3.66 19.18 10.13
CA VAL A 189 -3.01 20.49 9.96
C VAL A 189 -1.51 20.29 9.81
N GLY A 190 -1.00 20.54 8.61
CA GLY A 190 0.42 20.39 8.25
C GLY A 190 0.69 19.26 7.23
N SER A 191 1.72 19.44 6.41
CA SER A 191 2.04 18.59 5.24
C SER A 191 3.01 17.43 5.55
N SER A 192 3.03 16.94 6.79
CA SER A 192 3.95 15.88 7.25
C SER A 192 3.19 14.57 7.56
N PRO A 193 3.75 13.38 7.26
CA PRO A 193 3.17 12.09 7.64
C PRO A 193 3.12 11.84 9.17
N LYS A 194 3.53 12.81 9.99
CA LYS A 194 3.43 12.80 11.46
C LYS A 194 2.53 13.94 11.97
N ALA A 195 1.39 14.17 11.31
CA ALA A 195 0.41 15.17 11.73
C ALA A 195 -0.02 14.91 13.19
N ASN A 196 0.21 15.90 14.05
CA ASN A 196 -0.20 15.90 15.46
C ASN A 196 -1.25 17.00 15.76
N GLN A 197 -1.76 17.66 14.72
CA GLN A 197 -2.80 18.68 14.81
C GLN A 197 -3.94 18.31 13.85
N PHE A 198 -5.18 18.39 14.33
CA PHE A 198 -6.37 17.98 13.60
C PHE A 198 -7.48 19.01 13.76
N GLN A 199 -8.08 19.45 12.66
CA GLN A 199 -9.14 20.45 12.64
C GLN A 199 -10.47 19.82 12.21
N THR A 200 -11.58 20.20 12.85
CA THR A 200 -12.94 19.80 12.44
C THR A 200 -13.95 20.94 12.66
N ALA A 201 -15.00 20.96 11.84
CA ALA A 201 -16.20 21.78 12.05
C ALA A 201 -17.42 20.95 12.52
N THR A 202 -17.31 19.61 12.53
CA THR A 202 -18.43 18.67 12.77
C THR A 202 -18.22 17.76 13.98
N GLY A 203 -16.99 17.59 14.46
CA GLY A 203 -16.62 16.42 15.24
C GLY A 203 -16.31 15.22 14.34
N GLY A 204 -16.09 14.06 14.94
CA GLY A 204 -15.74 12.84 14.21
C GLY A 204 -15.07 11.81 15.12
N LYS A 205 -14.00 11.16 14.66
CA LYS A 205 -13.26 10.18 15.47
C LYS A 205 -11.76 10.28 15.21
N ILE A 206 -10.98 10.35 16.28
CA ILE A 206 -9.51 10.19 16.23
C ILE A 206 -9.19 8.97 17.10
N GLN A 207 -8.66 7.91 16.49
CA GLN A 207 -8.11 6.77 17.20
C GLN A 207 -6.59 6.82 17.16
N ILE A 208 -5.96 6.60 18.32
CA ILE A 208 -4.52 6.58 18.48
C ILE A 208 -4.07 5.25 19.08
N GLN A 209 -2.98 4.71 18.57
CA GLN A 209 -2.21 3.66 19.23
C GLN A 209 -1.13 4.31 20.07
N LEU A 210 -1.14 4.06 21.37
CA LEU A 210 -0.11 4.47 22.32
C LEU A 210 0.85 3.30 22.58
N ASN A 211 2.14 3.60 22.60
CA ASN A 211 3.23 2.68 22.86
C ASN A 211 4.25 3.35 23.81
N ARG A 212 5.07 2.57 24.51
CA ARG A 212 6.25 3.14 25.17
C ARG A 212 7.25 3.63 24.11
N ASP A 213 7.88 4.77 24.34
CA ASP A 213 8.93 5.29 23.44
C ASP A 213 10.19 4.43 23.58
N SER A 214 10.53 3.68 22.52
CA SER A 214 11.66 2.75 22.49
C SER A 214 13.03 3.42 22.68
N ALA A 215 13.10 4.75 22.64
CA ALA A 215 14.31 5.51 22.91
C ALA A 215 14.57 5.82 24.40
N VAL A 216 13.66 5.46 25.32
CA VAL A 216 13.90 5.59 26.76
C VAL A 216 13.92 4.22 27.44
N PRO A 217 15.02 3.85 28.12
CA PRO A 217 15.12 2.60 28.86
C PRO A 217 13.93 2.27 29.78
N GLY A 218 13.60 0.98 29.82
CA GLY A 218 12.76 0.42 30.87
C GLY A 218 13.49 0.48 32.23
N PRO A 219 12.76 0.39 33.35
CA PRO A 219 13.40 0.34 34.68
C PRO A 219 14.26 -0.92 34.88
N VAL A 220 14.03 -1.96 34.05
CA VAL A 220 14.92 -3.10 33.82
C VAL A 220 15.06 -3.30 32.31
N GLU A 221 16.29 -3.46 31.82
CA GLU A 221 16.60 -3.85 30.44
C GLU A 221 17.32 -5.21 30.42
N LEU A 222 16.92 -6.10 29.51
CA LEU A 222 17.57 -7.40 29.36
C LEU A 222 18.52 -7.40 28.16
N THR A 223 19.79 -7.73 28.41
CA THR A 223 20.84 -7.90 27.40
C THR A 223 21.34 -9.35 27.39
N ASP A 224 21.97 -9.74 26.28
CA ASP A 224 22.61 -11.05 26.09
C ASP A 224 21.66 -12.26 26.29
N THR A 225 20.35 -12.01 26.15
CA THR A 225 19.29 -12.98 26.40
C THR A 225 19.34 -14.14 25.40
N LYS A 226 19.29 -15.38 25.88
CA LYS A 226 19.29 -16.60 25.06
C LYS A 226 18.23 -17.58 25.54
N LEU A 227 17.53 -18.22 24.60
CA LEU A 227 16.55 -19.25 24.88
C LEU A 227 16.97 -20.58 24.24
N THR A 228 17.19 -21.61 25.07
CA THR A 228 17.50 -22.97 24.61
C THR A 228 16.38 -23.91 25.02
N GLY A 229 15.97 -24.83 24.15
CA GLY A 229 14.87 -25.75 24.42
C GLY A 229 15.14 -27.19 23.98
N VAL A 230 14.54 -28.12 24.72
CA VAL A 230 14.60 -29.57 24.49
C VAL A 230 13.17 -30.11 24.36
N VAL A 231 12.89 -30.83 23.28
CA VAL A 231 11.57 -31.43 23.04
C VAL A 231 11.47 -32.80 23.73
N HIS A 232 10.58 -32.89 24.72
CA HIS A 232 10.28 -34.14 25.42
C HIS A 232 9.07 -34.81 24.78
N ALA A 233 9.31 -35.50 23.67
CA ALA A 233 8.26 -36.06 22.81
C ALA A 233 7.33 -37.07 23.49
N LYS A 234 7.77 -37.73 24.58
CA LYS A 234 6.93 -38.64 25.39
C LYS A 234 5.98 -37.89 26.30
N ASP A 235 6.45 -36.79 26.88
CA ASP A 235 5.77 -36.03 27.95
C ASP A 235 4.90 -34.90 27.39
N LYS A 236 4.88 -34.75 26.06
CA LYS A 236 4.17 -33.68 25.31
C LYS A 236 4.53 -32.29 25.83
N SER A 237 5.82 -32.06 26.08
CA SER A 237 6.32 -30.79 26.60
C SER A 237 7.63 -30.38 25.94
N LEU A 238 7.93 -29.08 25.99
CA LEU A 238 9.27 -28.54 25.78
C LEU A 238 9.77 -27.99 27.11
N SER A 239 10.95 -28.43 27.53
CA SER A 239 11.70 -27.78 28.61
C SER A 239 12.60 -26.71 28.00
N PHE A 240 12.59 -25.53 28.59
CA PHE A 240 13.33 -24.36 28.13
C PHE A 240 14.22 -23.81 29.24
N ARG A 241 15.40 -23.35 28.86
CA ARG A 241 16.30 -22.53 29.69
C ARG A 241 16.44 -21.16 29.04
N LEU A 242 15.94 -20.14 29.73
CA LEU A 242 16.17 -18.73 29.45
C LEU A 242 17.33 -18.25 30.32
N SER A 243 18.24 -17.48 29.71
CA SER A 243 19.38 -16.87 30.42
C SER A 243 19.69 -15.50 29.83
N GLY A 244 20.34 -14.61 30.59
CA GLY A 244 20.77 -13.28 30.13
C GLY A 244 21.21 -12.40 31.30
N THR A 245 21.45 -11.11 31.02
CA THR A 245 21.82 -10.11 32.02
C THR A 245 20.73 -9.05 32.14
N ALA A 246 20.25 -8.80 33.35
CA ALA A 246 19.31 -7.74 33.69
C ALA A 246 20.06 -6.49 34.15
N ASN A 247 19.91 -5.39 33.42
CA ASN A 247 20.41 -4.07 33.78
C ASN A 247 19.27 -3.31 34.47
N VAL A 248 19.37 -3.14 35.79
CA VAL A 248 18.33 -2.57 36.65
C VAL A 248 18.69 -1.12 36.97
N LEU A 249 17.87 -0.18 36.51
CA LEU A 249 18.12 1.26 36.65
C LEU A 249 17.53 1.85 37.94
N GLU A 250 16.44 1.26 38.45
CA GLU A 250 15.70 1.74 39.61
C GLU A 250 15.61 0.62 40.68
N PRO A 251 15.80 0.91 41.98
CA PRO A 251 15.62 -0.09 43.04
C PRO A 251 14.15 -0.52 43.16
N SER A 252 13.91 -1.77 43.58
CA SER A 252 12.58 -2.41 43.59
C SER A 252 11.88 -2.49 42.23
N ALA A 253 12.60 -2.31 41.12
CA ALA A 253 12.07 -2.47 39.78
C ALA A 253 11.68 -3.93 39.48
N SER A 254 10.74 -4.12 38.56
CA SER A 254 10.29 -5.44 38.14
C SER A 254 10.11 -5.57 36.64
N VAL A 255 10.23 -6.80 36.14
CA VAL A 255 10.04 -7.17 34.72
C VAL A 255 9.30 -8.50 34.62
N VAL A 256 8.33 -8.59 33.71
CA VAL A 256 7.65 -9.86 33.39
C VAL A 256 8.64 -10.72 32.60
N ILE A 257 9.09 -11.84 33.18
CA ILE A 257 10.10 -12.74 32.59
C ILE A 257 9.49 -13.86 31.74
N LEU A 258 8.30 -14.34 32.14
CA LEU A 258 7.56 -15.40 31.47
C LEU A 258 6.05 -15.19 31.66
N ALA A 259 5.25 -15.42 30.63
CA ALA A 259 3.80 -15.44 30.67
C ALA A 259 3.23 -16.41 29.61
N GLY A 260 1.92 -16.63 29.62
CA GLY A 260 1.24 -17.51 28.64
C GLY A 260 1.14 -18.95 29.12
N LYS A 261 1.24 -19.94 28.21
CA LYS A 261 1.15 -21.37 28.57
C LYS A 261 2.53 -21.92 28.90
N ALA A 262 3.07 -21.52 30.04
CA ALA A 262 4.35 -22.00 30.53
C ALA A 262 4.37 -22.00 32.07
N ALA A 263 5.15 -22.90 32.67
CA ALA A 263 5.30 -23.03 34.12
C ALA A 263 6.78 -23.15 34.49
N VAL A 264 7.19 -22.43 35.54
CA VAL A 264 8.55 -22.52 36.12
C VAL A 264 8.82 -23.96 36.57
N GLU A 265 9.98 -24.49 36.22
CA GLU A 265 10.51 -25.74 36.76
C GLU A 265 11.58 -25.45 37.82
N HIS A 266 12.53 -24.57 37.50
CA HIS A 266 13.62 -24.19 38.41
C HIS A 266 14.08 -22.74 38.16
N VAL A 267 14.42 -22.03 39.24
CA VAL A 267 15.05 -20.71 39.19
C VAL A 267 16.37 -20.82 39.93
N ALA A 268 17.46 -20.36 39.31
CA ALA A 268 18.69 -20.13 40.06
C ALA A 268 18.44 -18.97 41.04
N THR A 269 18.26 -19.29 42.33
CA THR A 269 18.08 -18.30 43.39
C THR A 269 19.42 -17.72 43.82
N ASP A 270 19.90 -16.77 43.03
CA ASP A 270 20.82 -15.74 43.48
C ASP A 270 20.03 -14.74 44.35
N GLY A 271 20.59 -14.31 45.50
CA GLY A 271 19.97 -13.33 46.39
C GLY A 271 19.74 -11.94 45.78
N ASN A 272 20.28 -11.71 44.57
CA ASN A 272 20.11 -10.50 43.78
C ASN A 272 18.71 -10.26 43.21
N TYR A 273 17.86 -11.29 43.05
CA TYR A 273 16.50 -11.14 42.54
C TYR A 273 15.51 -12.14 43.12
N GLN A 274 14.22 -11.80 43.06
CA GLN A 274 13.13 -12.67 43.52
C GLN A 274 12.11 -12.90 42.40
N LEU A 275 11.67 -14.14 42.25
CA LEU A 275 10.57 -14.49 41.35
C LEU A 275 9.24 -14.35 42.07
N TYR A 276 8.36 -13.52 41.53
CA TYR A 276 6.96 -13.40 41.93
C TYR A 276 6.06 -14.02 40.86
N VAL A 277 4.99 -14.66 41.32
CA VAL A 277 3.92 -15.18 40.44
C VAL A 277 2.68 -14.33 40.64
N ASP A 278 2.18 -13.78 39.55
CA ASP A 278 0.93 -13.02 39.47
C ASP A 278 -0.09 -13.82 38.64
N ILE A 279 -1.38 -13.49 38.73
CA ILE A 279 -2.45 -14.17 37.98
C ILE A 279 -3.25 -13.15 37.18
N VAL A 280 -2.96 -13.07 35.88
CA VAL A 280 -3.64 -12.20 34.93
C VAL A 280 -4.53 -13.07 34.04
N GLU A 281 -5.81 -12.76 33.92
CA GLU A 281 -6.79 -13.51 33.11
C GLU A 281 -6.79 -15.04 33.35
N LYS A 282 -6.61 -15.47 34.61
CA LYS A 282 -6.46 -16.88 35.03
C LYS A 282 -5.22 -17.60 34.49
N ARG A 283 -4.22 -16.88 33.99
CA ARG A 283 -2.90 -17.44 33.60
C ARG A 283 -1.80 -16.92 34.53
N PRO A 284 -0.78 -17.74 34.83
CA PRO A 284 0.36 -17.27 35.60
C PRO A 284 1.19 -16.28 34.78
N VAL A 285 1.60 -15.19 35.44
CA VAL A 285 2.55 -14.20 34.91
C VAL A 285 3.70 -14.11 35.90
N TYR A 286 4.90 -14.47 35.44
CA TYR A 286 6.09 -14.52 36.26
C TYR A 286 6.86 -13.22 36.15
N LYS A 287 7.15 -12.60 37.28
CA LYS A 287 7.86 -11.31 37.39
C LYS A 287 9.16 -11.52 38.15
N LEU A 288 10.28 -11.04 37.61
CA LEU A 288 11.50 -10.83 38.40
C LEU A 288 11.42 -9.47 39.07
N VAL A 289 11.72 -9.42 40.37
CA VAL A 289 11.80 -8.19 41.18
C VAL A 289 13.23 -8.07 41.71
N PHE A 290 13.83 -6.89 41.50
CA PHE A 290 15.22 -6.61 41.84
C PHE A 290 15.26 -5.60 43.00
N PRO A 291 15.72 -5.97 44.21
CA PRO A 291 15.71 -5.07 45.36
C PRO A 291 16.58 -3.81 45.17
N THR A 292 17.66 -3.91 44.40
CA THR A 292 18.64 -2.82 44.21
C THR A 292 18.99 -2.64 42.74
N ALA A 293 19.28 -1.40 42.33
CA ALA A 293 19.80 -1.09 41.00
C ALA A 293 21.20 -1.70 40.80
N GLY A 294 21.50 -2.18 39.60
CA GLY A 294 22.71 -2.97 39.32
C GLY A 294 22.65 -3.77 38.03
N LYS A 295 23.62 -4.66 37.82
CA LYS A 295 23.62 -5.65 36.74
C LYS A 295 23.61 -7.05 37.34
N TYR A 296 22.69 -7.90 36.90
CA TYR A 296 22.52 -9.24 37.46
C TYR A 296 22.33 -10.26 36.33
N ASP A 297 23.14 -11.30 36.31
CA ASP A 297 22.91 -12.44 35.43
C ASP A 297 21.78 -13.30 35.99
N PHE A 298 20.87 -13.75 35.14
CA PHE A 298 19.75 -14.61 35.53
C PHE A 298 19.72 -15.87 34.68
N GLN A 299 19.30 -16.98 35.29
CA GLN A 299 18.97 -18.23 34.60
C GLN A 299 17.68 -18.81 35.15
N PHE A 300 16.81 -19.23 34.24
CA PHE A 300 15.44 -19.61 34.52
C PHE A 300 15.04 -20.79 33.64
N GLU A 301 14.52 -21.85 34.25
CA GLU A 301 14.11 -23.08 33.59
C GLU A 301 12.61 -23.27 33.73
N PHE A 302 11.94 -23.57 32.63
CA PHE A 302 10.48 -23.66 32.55
C PHE A 302 10.03 -24.67 31.51
N VAL A 303 8.80 -25.16 31.67
CA VAL A 303 8.17 -26.12 30.77
C VAL A 303 6.96 -25.47 30.09
N ALA A 304 6.84 -25.66 28.78
CA ALA A 304 5.65 -25.32 28.01
C ALA A 304 5.00 -26.60 27.45
N PRO A 305 3.65 -26.73 27.48
CA PRO A 305 2.96 -27.89 26.94
C PRO A 305 2.91 -27.84 25.41
N ILE A 306 3.00 -29.01 24.78
CA ILE A 306 2.72 -29.20 23.36
C ILE A 306 1.24 -29.51 23.19
N GLU A 307 0.49 -28.54 22.69
CA GLU A 307 -0.90 -28.76 22.26
C GLU A 307 -0.93 -29.39 20.86
N SER A 308 -1.91 -30.23 20.57
CA SER A 308 -2.07 -30.89 19.27
C SER A 308 -3.46 -30.59 18.70
N ASP A 309 -3.53 -30.10 17.46
CA ASP A 309 -4.79 -29.81 16.77
C ASP A 309 -5.31 -30.98 15.91
N GLN A 310 -6.51 -30.82 15.32
CA GLN A 310 -7.11 -31.83 14.45
C GLN A 310 -6.32 -32.10 13.15
N GLY A 311 -5.40 -31.22 12.78
CA GLY A 311 -4.50 -31.37 11.62
C GLY A 311 -3.15 -32.00 11.98
N ASN A 312 -2.98 -32.52 13.20
CA ASN A 312 -1.71 -33.02 13.73
C ASN A 312 -0.60 -31.95 13.82
N TRP A 313 -0.98 -30.66 13.89
CA TRP A 313 -0.04 -29.60 14.25
C TRP A 313 0.19 -29.61 15.75
N ARG A 314 1.46 -29.67 16.12
CA ARG A 314 1.98 -29.41 17.46
C ARG A 314 2.20 -27.91 17.62
N THR A 315 1.68 -27.34 18.70
CA THR A 315 1.77 -25.92 19.02
C THR A 315 2.35 -25.73 20.41
N VAL A 316 3.30 -24.81 20.54
CA VAL A 316 3.79 -24.25 21.80
C VAL A 316 3.58 -22.74 21.74
N ASP A 317 3.12 -22.13 22.83
CA ASP A 317 2.64 -20.74 22.85
C ASP A 317 2.86 -20.10 24.24
N PHE A 318 3.89 -19.26 24.35
CA PHE A 318 4.20 -18.51 25.56
C PHE A 318 4.85 -17.16 25.21
N ASN A 319 5.02 -16.30 26.21
CA ASN A 319 5.77 -15.05 26.10
C ASN A 319 6.93 -15.08 27.08
N VAL A 320 8.12 -14.68 26.65
CA VAL A 320 9.25 -14.32 27.53
C VAL A 320 9.48 -12.82 27.48
N ALA A 321 10.26 -12.29 28.42
CA ALA A 321 10.69 -10.90 28.35
C ALA A 321 11.40 -10.60 27.02
N ALA A 322 10.95 -9.53 26.35
CA ALA A 322 11.58 -9.05 25.13
C ALA A 322 12.96 -8.43 25.42
N GLY A 323 14.02 -9.08 24.92
CA GLY A 323 15.30 -8.43 24.63
C GLY A 323 15.34 -7.98 23.17
N ALA A 324 16.29 -7.11 22.80
CA ALA A 324 16.38 -6.55 21.44
C ALA A 324 16.43 -7.61 20.32
N VAL A 325 17.14 -8.72 20.57
CA VAL A 325 17.11 -9.96 19.78
C VAL A 325 17.32 -11.12 20.76
N VAL A 326 16.42 -12.10 20.78
CA VAL A 326 16.59 -13.33 21.59
C VAL A 326 16.76 -14.52 20.64
N PRO A 327 17.99 -15.06 20.45
CA PRO A 327 18.17 -16.31 19.72
C PRO A 327 17.52 -17.49 20.45
N LEU A 328 16.86 -18.32 19.65
CA LEU A 328 16.28 -19.60 20.02
C LEU A 328 17.16 -20.73 19.46
N THR A 329 17.42 -21.76 20.26
CA THR A 329 17.97 -23.04 19.80
C THR A 329 17.15 -24.19 20.36
N LEU A 330 16.63 -25.04 19.47
CA LEU A 330 15.83 -26.22 19.82
C LEU A 330 16.54 -27.52 19.46
N THR A 331 16.38 -28.51 20.33
CA THR A 331 16.90 -29.88 20.18
C THR A 331 15.80 -30.91 20.46
N GLY A 332 15.96 -32.14 19.98
CA GLY A 332 14.94 -33.20 20.12
C GLY A 332 13.77 -33.13 19.14
N LEU A 333 13.77 -32.14 18.24
CA LEU A 333 12.95 -32.16 17.03
C LEU A 333 13.54 -33.15 16.02
N THR A 334 12.69 -33.92 15.35
CA THR A 334 13.13 -34.87 14.31
C THR A 334 13.55 -34.14 13.04
N GLU A 335 14.18 -34.89 12.14
CA GLU A 335 14.23 -34.52 10.73
C GLU A 335 12.81 -34.48 10.15
N ASN A 336 12.64 -33.73 9.05
CA ASN A 336 11.40 -33.63 8.26
C ASN A 336 10.19 -33.10 9.05
N LEU A 337 10.18 -31.78 9.24
CA LEU A 337 9.11 -31.01 9.88
C LEU A 337 8.64 -29.88 8.96
N GLU A 338 7.32 -29.70 8.86
CA GLU A 338 6.73 -28.50 8.26
C GLU A 338 6.34 -27.54 9.37
N PHE A 339 6.81 -26.29 9.28
CA PHE A 339 6.47 -25.21 10.20
C PHE A 339 5.41 -24.29 9.59
N ARG A 340 4.44 -23.87 10.41
CA ARG A 340 3.35 -23.00 9.95
C ARG A 340 3.87 -21.57 9.80
N ARG A 341 3.92 -21.08 8.56
CA ARG A 341 4.31 -19.68 8.28
C ARG A 341 3.14 -18.75 8.59
N GLY A 342 3.39 -17.68 9.34
CA GLY A 342 2.41 -16.65 9.71
C GLY A 342 3.08 -15.49 10.44
N THR A 343 2.41 -14.35 10.57
CA THR A 343 2.96 -13.13 11.23
C THR A 343 3.34 -13.35 12.69
N ASP A 344 2.63 -14.26 13.36
CA ASP A 344 2.71 -14.49 14.80
C ASP A 344 3.41 -15.83 15.14
N ALA A 345 4.02 -16.50 14.14
CA ALA A 345 4.58 -17.83 14.30
C ALA A 345 6.07 -17.86 13.92
N MET A 346 6.89 -18.38 14.83
CA MET A 346 8.32 -18.58 14.61
C MET A 346 8.55 -19.74 13.64
N VAL A 347 9.52 -19.56 12.73
CA VAL A 347 9.96 -20.58 11.77
C VAL A 347 11.47 -20.78 11.96
N PRO A 348 11.90 -21.73 12.80
CA PRO A 348 13.30 -22.07 12.96
C PRO A 348 13.87 -22.72 11.69
N GLU A 349 15.11 -22.40 11.37
CA GLU A 349 15.87 -23.05 10.30
C GLU A 349 16.74 -24.18 10.88
N ARG A 350 16.92 -25.26 10.11
CA ARG A 350 17.78 -26.38 10.53
C ARG A 350 19.25 -26.05 10.24
N GLN A 351 20.09 -26.10 11.26
CA GLN A 351 21.55 -25.99 11.17
C GLN A 351 22.16 -27.24 11.83
N ASN A 352 22.60 -28.19 11.01
CA ASN A 352 23.01 -29.53 11.45
C ASN A 352 21.89 -30.21 12.27
N ASP A 353 22.17 -30.59 13.52
CA ASP A 353 21.20 -31.22 14.44
C ASP A 353 20.44 -30.21 15.33
N LEU A 354 20.63 -28.91 15.09
CA LEU A 354 19.99 -27.82 15.82
C LEU A 354 18.92 -27.14 14.97
N TRP A 355 17.83 -26.74 15.60
CA TRP A 355 16.85 -25.84 14.99
C TRP A 355 17.03 -24.44 15.59
N VAL A 356 17.46 -23.48 14.77
CA VAL A 356 17.89 -22.15 15.19
C VAL A 356 16.91 -21.10 14.68
N GLY A 357 16.59 -20.10 15.50
CA GLY A 357 15.74 -18.99 15.09
C GLY A 357 15.89 -17.79 16.02
N PHE A 358 15.03 -16.78 15.86
CA PHE A 358 15.00 -15.59 16.70
C PHE A 358 13.56 -15.30 17.13
N LEU A 359 13.35 -14.94 18.39
CA LEU A 359 12.04 -14.50 18.85
C LEU A 359 11.73 -13.12 18.26
N PRO A 360 10.45 -12.82 17.94
CA PRO A 360 10.04 -11.48 17.59
C PRO A 360 10.27 -10.50 18.75
N ALA A 361 10.41 -9.20 18.44
CA ALA A 361 10.71 -8.15 19.43
C ALA A 361 9.62 -7.93 20.51
N ASN A 362 8.47 -8.61 20.42
CA ASN A 362 7.44 -8.63 21.46
C ASN A 362 7.59 -9.79 22.47
N GLY A 363 8.62 -10.65 22.30
CA GLY A 363 8.87 -11.81 23.16
C GLY A 363 7.86 -12.95 23.03
N HIS A 364 6.93 -12.91 22.06
CA HIS A 364 5.94 -13.97 21.83
C HIS A 364 6.57 -15.15 21.09
N ALA A 365 6.70 -16.27 21.79
CA ALA A 365 7.23 -17.52 21.28
C ALA A 365 6.08 -18.49 20.98
N ARG A 366 5.46 -18.30 19.81
CA ARG A 366 4.55 -19.29 19.22
C ARG A 366 5.28 -20.09 18.15
N LEU A 367 5.37 -21.40 18.36
CA LEU A 367 5.93 -22.36 17.42
C LEU A 367 4.86 -23.36 17.00
N GLN A 368 4.65 -23.53 15.69
CA GLN A 368 3.70 -24.49 15.15
C GLN A 368 4.37 -25.38 14.12
N TRP A 369 4.40 -26.69 14.37
CA TRP A 369 5.02 -27.67 13.50
C TRP A 369 4.20 -28.95 13.42
N LYS A 370 4.21 -29.62 12.28
CA LYS A 370 3.73 -31.00 12.17
C LYS A 370 4.87 -31.87 11.67
N GLN A 371 4.89 -33.12 12.11
CA GLN A 371 5.75 -34.12 11.50
C GLN A 371 5.20 -34.39 10.11
N THR A 372 5.92 -33.95 9.08
CA THR A 372 5.67 -34.48 7.75
C THR A 372 6.13 -35.93 7.74
N ARG A 373 5.37 -36.78 7.06
CA ARG A 373 5.96 -38.03 6.57
C ARG A 373 7.05 -37.62 5.59
N ASP A 374 8.00 -38.50 5.31
CA ASP A 374 8.69 -38.42 4.03
C ASP A 374 7.61 -38.47 2.94
N VAL A 375 7.30 -37.29 2.40
CA VAL A 375 6.77 -37.15 1.06
C VAL A 375 7.97 -37.48 0.18
N GLY A 376 8.32 -38.77 0.15
CA GLY A 376 9.40 -39.28 -0.68
C GLY A 376 9.14 -38.78 -2.07
N GLU A 377 10.13 -38.06 -2.63
CA GLU A 377 9.98 -37.12 -3.73
C GLU A 377 8.86 -37.55 -4.67
N GLY A 378 7.71 -36.86 -4.57
CA GLY A 378 6.62 -36.99 -5.52
C GLY A 378 7.08 -36.36 -6.82
N LYS A 379 8.01 -37.05 -7.49
CA LYS A 379 9.00 -36.52 -8.43
C LYS A 379 8.33 -35.50 -9.33
N LEU A 380 8.69 -34.23 -9.12
CA LEU A 380 8.03 -33.09 -9.75
C LEU A 380 8.09 -33.27 -11.26
N PHE A 381 6.93 -33.58 -11.86
CA PHE A 381 6.81 -33.84 -13.28
C PHE A 381 6.04 -32.71 -13.91
N TYR A 382 6.73 -31.90 -14.70
CA TYR A 382 6.13 -30.82 -15.45
C TYR A 382 6.75 -30.73 -16.84
N SER A 383 5.92 -30.37 -17.81
CA SER A 383 6.35 -30.08 -19.17
C SER A 383 6.16 -28.59 -19.46
N THR A 384 6.91 -28.07 -20.42
CA THR A 384 6.79 -26.68 -20.85
C THR A 384 6.63 -26.60 -22.37
N THR A 385 5.81 -25.65 -22.83
CA THR A 385 5.70 -25.26 -24.24
C THR A 385 6.01 -23.79 -24.37
N ALA A 386 6.82 -23.38 -25.35
CA ALA A 386 7.21 -21.99 -25.52
C ALA A 386 6.91 -21.43 -26.92
N ALA A 387 6.48 -20.17 -26.97
CA ALA A 387 6.46 -19.34 -28.16
C ALA A 387 7.52 -18.24 -28.01
N VAL A 388 8.51 -18.23 -28.90
CA VAL A 388 9.63 -17.29 -28.86
C VAL A 388 9.56 -16.35 -30.04
N GLU A 389 9.43 -15.05 -29.79
CA GLU A 389 9.52 -14.02 -30.81
C GLU A 389 10.88 -13.33 -30.74
N THR A 390 11.62 -13.35 -31.84
CA THR A 390 12.90 -12.67 -32.01
C THR A 390 12.75 -11.59 -33.07
N THR A 391 12.87 -10.33 -32.67
CA THR A 391 12.84 -9.18 -33.58
C THR A 391 14.21 -8.54 -33.65
N VAL A 392 14.73 -8.34 -34.87
CA VAL A 392 16.02 -7.67 -35.09
C VAL A 392 15.78 -6.32 -35.78
N GLY A 393 16.20 -5.24 -35.14
CA GLY A 393 16.21 -3.89 -35.68
C GLY A 393 17.62 -3.31 -35.74
N ALA A 394 17.75 -2.03 -36.11
CA ALA A 394 19.04 -1.34 -36.14
C ALA A 394 19.65 -1.25 -34.73
N GLY A 395 20.79 -1.93 -34.51
CA GLY A 395 21.53 -1.90 -33.24
C GLY A 395 20.96 -2.76 -32.10
N LEU A 396 19.84 -3.46 -32.29
CA LEU A 396 19.23 -4.26 -31.21
C LEU A 396 18.52 -5.52 -31.74
N LEU A 397 18.78 -6.64 -31.08
CA LEU A 397 17.98 -7.86 -31.12
C LEU A 397 17.14 -7.90 -29.84
N SER A 398 15.83 -8.08 -29.97
CA SER A 398 14.89 -8.19 -28.85
C SER A 398 14.19 -9.54 -28.89
N GLN A 399 14.05 -10.21 -27.75
CA GLN A 399 13.34 -11.47 -27.63
C GLN A 399 12.25 -11.43 -26.57
N GLN A 400 11.09 -11.99 -26.90
CA GLN A 400 10.02 -12.30 -25.94
C GLN A 400 9.78 -13.82 -25.95
N HIS A 401 9.93 -14.45 -24.80
CA HIS A 401 9.65 -15.87 -24.58
C HIS A 401 8.37 -15.98 -23.77
N VAL A 402 7.31 -16.53 -24.35
CA VAL A 402 6.08 -16.90 -23.64
C VAL A 402 6.17 -18.40 -23.35
N ILE A 403 6.20 -18.79 -22.08
CA ILE A 403 6.43 -20.18 -21.65
C ILE A 403 5.21 -20.66 -20.84
N GLU A 404 4.41 -21.56 -21.42
CA GLU A 404 3.37 -22.30 -20.70
C GLU A 404 4.04 -23.41 -19.88
N TYR A 405 3.82 -23.40 -18.57
CA TYR A 405 4.15 -24.48 -17.65
C TYR A 405 2.93 -25.36 -17.44
N ARG A 406 3.10 -26.68 -17.53
CA ARG A 406 2.06 -27.68 -17.25
C ARG A 406 2.59 -28.74 -16.29
N VAL A 407 2.19 -28.63 -15.03
CA VAL A 407 2.52 -29.55 -13.95
C VAL A 407 1.57 -30.75 -14.01
N LEU A 408 2.16 -31.94 -14.08
CA LEU A 408 1.47 -33.23 -14.18
C LEU A 408 1.41 -33.96 -12.83
N GLN A 409 2.42 -33.72 -11.99
CA GLN A 409 2.52 -34.26 -10.63
C GLN A 409 3.44 -33.38 -9.78
N GLY A 410 3.07 -33.16 -8.52
CA GLY A 410 3.78 -32.28 -7.59
C GLY A 410 3.30 -30.83 -7.68
N GLU A 411 4.05 -29.93 -7.06
CA GLU A 411 3.83 -28.48 -7.10
C GLU A 411 5.18 -27.81 -7.43
N LEU A 412 5.18 -26.75 -8.25
CA LEU A 412 6.38 -26.03 -8.67
C LEU A 412 6.46 -24.69 -7.93
N ASP A 413 7.23 -24.66 -6.84
CA ASP A 413 7.36 -23.50 -5.93
C ASP A 413 8.16 -22.33 -6.50
N ALA A 414 9.11 -22.62 -7.39
CA ALA A 414 10.00 -21.67 -8.02
C ALA A 414 10.32 -22.12 -9.45
N VAL A 415 10.56 -21.17 -10.35
CA VAL A 415 10.96 -21.45 -11.74
C VAL A 415 12.44 -21.12 -11.92
N GLN A 416 13.17 -22.04 -12.53
CA GLN A 416 14.58 -21.87 -12.89
C GLN A 416 14.75 -22.09 -14.39
N LEU A 417 15.44 -21.16 -15.04
CA LEU A 417 15.68 -21.13 -16.48
C LEU A 417 17.17 -20.95 -16.74
N ASP A 418 17.81 -21.91 -17.41
CA ASP A 418 19.20 -21.74 -17.87
C ASP A 418 19.23 -20.86 -19.12
N LEU A 419 20.17 -19.91 -19.16
CA LEU A 419 20.36 -18.91 -20.21
C LEU A 419 21.60 -19.27 -21.03
N ALA A 420 21.40 -19.70 -22.27
CA ALA A 420 22.48 -19.96 -23.24
C ALA A 420 22.46 -18.92 -24.37
N GLY A 421 23.63 -18.40 -24.76
CA GLY A 421 23.76 -17.31 -25.73
C GLY A 421 23.81 -15.91 -25.10
N PRO A 422 24.10 -14.87 -25.90
CA PRO A 422 24.19 -13.48 -25.44
C PRO A 422 22.81 -12.87 -25.23
N GLY A 423 22.72 -11.96 -24.25
CA GLY A 423 21.50 -11.20 -23.95
C GLY A 423 21.31 -10.93 -22.47
N GLU A 424 20.60 -9.86 -22.15
CA GLU A 424 20.22 -9.42 -20.80
C GLU A 424 18.70 -9.55 -20.60
N ILE A 425 18.28 -10.04 -19.44
CA ILE A 425 16.86 -10.11 -19.07
C ILE A 425 16.41 -8.73 -18.58
N LEU A 426 15.35 -8.19 -19.19
CA LEU A 426 14.79 -6.88 -18.86
C LEU A 426 13.61 -6.99 -17.89
N ASP A 427 12.79 -8.02 -18.08
CA ASP A 427 11.48 -8.12 -17.47
C ASP A 427 10.99 -9.58 -17.48
N VAL A 428 10.29 -9.95 -16.41
CA VAL A 428 9.72 -11.29 -16.19
C VAL A 428 8.33 -11.11 -15.60
N GLN A 429 7.32 -11.48 -16.37
CA GLN A 429 5.91 -11.30 -16.03
C GLN A 429 5.19 -12.66 -15.94
N GLY A 430 4.26 -12.77 -15.00
CA GLY A 430 3.43 -13.95 -14.80
C GLY A 430 2.50 -13.71 -13.61
N ALA A 431 1.38 -14.44 -13.54
CA ALA A 431 0.31 -14.16 -12.58
C ALA A 431 0.77 -14.23 -11.10
N ASP A 432 1.72 -15.10 -10.80
CA ASP A 432 2.21 -15.35 -9.45
C ASP A 432 3.64 -14.85 -9.19
N VAL A 433 4.29 -14.13 -10.12
CA VAL A 433 5.69 -13.69 -9.98
C VAL A 433 5.83 -12.62 -8.88
N ILE A 434 6.72 -12.85 -7.89
CA ILE A 434 7.09 -11.86 -6.87
C ILE A 434 8.37 -11.12 -7.23
N ALA A 435 9.40 -11.88 -7.62
CA ALA A 435 10.75 -11.37 -7.83
C ALA A 435 11.52 -12.34 -8.73
N TRP A 436 12.56 -11.84 -9.38
CA TRP A 436 13.48 -12.63 -10.18
C TRP A 436 14.92 -12.12 -10.03
N THR A 437 15.89 -13.02 -10.20
CA THR A 437 17.33 -12.73 -10.21
C THR A 437 17.98 -13.50 -11.35
N VAL A 438 19.05 -12.94 -11.93
CA VAL A 438 19.93 -13.68 -12.86
C VAL A 438 21.23 -13.93 -12.12
N ASP A 439 21.43 -15.18 -11.74
CA ASP A 439 22.59 -15.65 -11.00
C ASP A 439 23.53 -16.41 -11.94
N THR A 440 24.78 -16.62 -11.55
CA THR A 440 25.74 -17.43 -12.29
C THR A 440 26.13 -18.64 -11.46
N VAL A 441 25.79 -19.84 -11.95
CA VAL A 441 26.00 -21.12 -11.26
C VAL A 441 27.00 -21.94 -12.07
N GLY A 442 28.25 -21.95 -11.62
CA GLY A 442 29.37 -22.44 -12.43
C GLY A 442 29.58 -21.53 -13.64
N ASP A 443 29.61 -22.10 -14.84
CA ASP A 443 29.72 -21.36 -16.10
C ASP A 443 28.35 -21.01 -16.73
N THR A 444 27.24 -21.40 -16.10
CA THR A 444 25.87 -21.20 -16.63
C THR A 444 25.20 -20.00 -15.96
N ARG A 445 24.64 -19.09 -16.77
CA ARG A 445 23.73 -18.05 -16.29
C ARG A 445 22.34 -18.64 -16.06
N GLN A 446 21.72 -18.38 -14.92
CA GLN A 446 20.44 -18.95 -14.54
C GLN A 446 19.49 -17.86 -14.04
N LEU A 447 18.31 -17.77 -14.64
CA LEU A 447 17.22 -16.91 -14.21
C LEU A 447 16.38 -17.67 -13.17
N ASN A 448 16.45 -17.21 -11.93
CA ASN A 448 15.67 -17.69 -10.80
C ASN A 448 14.43 -16.80 -10.63
N VAL A 449 13.24 -17.38 -10.67
CA VAL A 449 11.95 -16.67 -10.55
C VAL A 449 11.20 -17.22 -9.34
N ARG A 450 10.95 -16.35 -8.36
CA ARG A 450 10.23 -16.66 -7.13
C ARG A 450 8.75 -16.37 -7.28
N LEU A 451 7.92 -17.37 -6.98
CA LEU A 451 6.48 -17.29 -7.06
C LEU A 451 5.83 -16.95 -5.71
N SER A 452 4.60 -16.43 -5.76
CA SER A 452 3.72 -16.18 -4.61
C SER A 452 2.87 -17.38 -4.24
N ARG A 453 2.65 -18.28 -5.22
CA ARG A 453 1.90 -19.52 -5.10
C ARG A 453 2.60 -20.59 -5.95
N PRO A 454 2.66 -21.85 -5.50
CA PRO A 454 3.19 -22.93 -6.32
C PRO A 454 2.31 -23.16 -7.56
N ILE A 455 2.91 -23.49 -8.70
CA ILE A 455 2.14 -23.90 -9.88
C ILE A 455 1.73 -25.36 -9.68
N THR A 456 0.42 -25.61 -9.71
CA THR A 456 -0.18 -26.94 -9.50
C THR A 456 -0.87 -27.52 -10.74
N ASN A 457 -1.01 -26.73 -11.81
CA ASN A 457 -1.62 -27.15 -13.07
C ASN A 457 -0.99 -26.39 -14.25
N VAL A 458 -1.64 -25.33 -14.77
CA VAL A 458 -1.12 -24.50 -15.86
C VAL A 458 -0.80 -23.09 -15.38
N ASN A 459 0.33 -22.52 -15.83
CA ASN A 459 0.70 -21.11 -15.64
C ASN A 459 1.48 -20.61 -16.86
N GLU A 460 1.55 -19.30 -17.07
CA GLU A 460 2.28 -18.67 -18.17
C GLU A 460 3.33 -17.69 -17.62
N LEU A 461 4.55 -17.81 -18.13
CA LEU A 461 5.65 -16.89 -17.82
C LEU A 461 6.12 -16.20 -19.10
N VAL A 462 6.13 -14.87 -19.09
CA VAL A 462 6.65 -14.04 -20.18
C VAL A 462 8.00 -13.45 -19.76
N VAL A 463 9.07 -13.82 -20.47
CA VAL A 463 10.43 -13.30 -20.25
C VAL A 463 10.84 -12.43 -21.43
N ARG A 464 11.25 -11.18 -21.18
CA ARG A 464 11.76 -10.26 -22.19
C ARG A 464 13.26 -10.06 -22.02
N SER A 465 13.97 -10.10 -23.13
CA SER A 465 15.42 -9.88 -23.17
C SER A 465 15.85 -9.08 -24.39
N GLN A 466 17.05 -8.52 -24.30
CA GLN A 466 17.68 -7.81 -25.41
C GLN A 466 19.16 -8.13 -25.53
N THR A 467 19.67 -8.06 -26.76
CA THR A 467 21.09 -8.19 -27.08
C THR A 467 21.48 -7.00 -27.96
N PRO A 468 22.38 -6.10 -27.49
CA PRO A 468 22.87 -5.00 -28.32
C PRO A 468 23.65 -5.57 -29.51
N LEU A 469 23.51 -4.92 -30.67
CA LEU A 469 24.19 -5.31 -31.89
C LEU A 469 25.25 -4.27 -32.25
N GLU A 470 26.42 -4.77 -32.66
CA GLU A 470 27.48 -3.94 -33.22
C GLU A 470 27.11 -3.42 -34.62
N ALA A 471 28.02 -2.65 -35.24
CA ALA A 471 27.83 -2.13 -36.59
C ALA A 471 27.58 -3.26 -37.60
N PHE A 472 26.59 -3.08 -38.48
CA PHE A 472 26.28 -4.05 -39.53
C PHE A 472 27.36 -4.09 -40.62
N PRO A 473 27.64 -5.26 -41.22
CA PRO A 473 27.00 -6.56 -40.98
C PRO A 473 27.50 -7.26 -39.70
N VAL A 474 26.58 -7.89 -38.95
CA VAL A 474 26.88 -8.57 -37.67
C VAL A 474 26.34 -10.00 -37.65
N ARG A 475 27.04 -10.92 -36.98
CA ARG A 475 26.53 -12.26 -36.62
C ARG A 475 26.27 -12.29 -35.11
N VAL A 476 25.04 -12.61 -34.72
CA VAL A 476 24.60 -12.70 -33.32
C VAL A 476 23.94 -14.05 -33.05
N GLU A 477 24.16 -14.61 -31.86
CA GLU A 477 23.49 -15.84 -31.41
C GLU A 477 22.24 -15.45 -30.62
N GLY A 478 21.14 -16.20 -30.80
CA GLY A 478 19.91 -15.94 -30.06
C GLY A 478 19.98 -16.45 -28.62
N LEU A 479 19.40 -15.71 -27.68
CA LEU A 479 19.26 -16.18 -26.30
C LEU A 479 18.28 -17.37 -26.26
N ARG A 480 18.71 -18.48 -25.67
CA ARG A 480 17.89 -19.65 -25.38
C ARG A 480 17.63 -19.73 -23.90
N LEU A 481 16.36 -19.87 -23.53
CA LEU A 481 15.92 -20.16 -22.17
C LEU A 481 15.55 -21.64 -22.07
N SER A 482 16.01 -22.34 -21.04
CA SER A 482 15.80 -23.79 -20.88
C SER A 482 15.32 -24.11 -19.45
N PRO A 483 14.04 -24.54 -19.24
CA PRO A 483 13.51 -24.82 -17.91
C PRO A 483 14.21 -26.00 -17.22
N VAL A 484 14.68 -25.77 -15.99
CA VAL A 484 15.47 -26.75 -15.22
C VAL A 484 14.55 -27.80 -14.58
N GLY A 485 14.77 -29.07 -14.90
CA GLY A 485 13.99 -30.18 -14.35
C GLY A 485 12.66 -30.48 -15.07
N ALA A 486 12.33 -29.78 -16.15
CA ALA A 486 11.19 -30.12 -16.99
C ALA A 486 11.40 -31.47 -17.68
N ILE A 487 10.38 -32.36 -17.69
CA ILE A 487 10.44 -33.64 -18.43
C ILE A 487 10.45 -33.45 -19.95
N ARG A 488 10.00 -32.28 -20.41
CA ARG A 488 9.98 -31.85 -21.81
C ARG A 488 9.92 -30.33 -21.87
N HIS A 489 10.70 -29.76 -22.79
CA HIS A 489 10.56 -28.40 -23.27
C HIS A 489 10.49 -28.44 -24.79
N SER A 490 9.49 -27.83 -25.41
CA SER A 490 9.35 -27.74 -26.87
C SER A 490 8.62 -26.47 -27.26
N GLY A 491 8.65 -26.06 -28.53
CA GLY A 491 8.04 -24.80 -28.89
C GLY A 491 8.28 -24.35 -30.32
N ASP A 492 7.86 -23.13 -30.58
CA ASP A 492 8.00 -22.45 -31.87
C ASP A 492 8.79 -21.13 -31.69
N LEU A 493 9.62 -20.82 -32.68
CA LEU A 493 10.50 -19.66 -32.75
C LEU A 493 10.16 -18.87 -34.02
N ARG A 494 9.70 -17.62 -33.87
CA ARG A 494 9.50 -16.66 -34.96
C ARG A 494 10.62 -15.64 -34.95
N ILE A 495 11.24 -15.43 -36.11
CA ILE A 495 12.33 -14.50 -36.33
C ILE A 495 11.89 -13.48 -37.39
N SER A 496 11.96 -12.20 -37.08
CA SER A 496 11.49 -11.12 -37.96
C SER A 496 12.37 -9.89 -37.95
N ASN A 497 12.38 -9.15 -39.05
CA ASN A 497 13.09 -7.88 -39.14
C ASN A 497 12.19 -6.69 -38.77
N ARG A 498 12.79 -5.65 -38.17
CA ARG A 498 12.17 -4.35 -37.91
C ARG A 498 12.95 -3.26 -38.65
N GLY A 499 12.28 -2.58 -39.58
CA GLY A 499 12.90 -1.57 -40.45
C GLY A 499 13.84 -2.17 -41.48
N SER A 500 14.82 -1.37 -41.92
CA SER A 500 15.73 -1.64 -43.04
C SER A 500 16.87 -2.63 -42.72
N VAL A 501 16.56 -3.77 -42.11
CA VAL A 501 17.51 -4.83 -41.76
C VAL A 501 17.20 -6.08 -42.56
N ARG A 502 18.22 -6.65 -43.23
CA ARG A 502 18.14 -7.96 -43.88
C ARG A 502 18.60 -9.01 -42.90
N LEU A 503 17.86 -10.10 -42.79
CA LEU A 503 18.16 -11.23 -41.91
C LEU A 503 18.42 -12.51 -42.70
N GLU A 504 19.41 -13.26 -42.24
CA GLU A 504 19.71 -14.61 -42.68
C GLU A 504 19.92 -15.51 -41.44
N PRO A 505 18.98 -16.41 -41.13
CA PRO A 505 19.17 -17.42 -40.10
C PRO A 505 20.25 -18.44 -40.49
N THR A 506 21.23 -18.61 -39.62
CA THR A 506 22.40 -19.49 -39.79
C THR A 506 22.61 -20.36 -38.55
N ALA A 507 23.52 -21.34 -38.62
CA ALA A 507 23.86 -22.23 -37.50
C ALA A 507 22.65 -22.91 -36.83
N LEU A 508 21.62 -23.24 -37.62
CA LEU A 508 20.37 -23.86 -37.15
C LEU A 508 20.64 -25.30 -36.69
N GLN A 509 20.38 -25.58 -35.41
CA GLN A 509 20.48 -26.90 -34.80
C GLN A 509 19.20 -27.19 -34.00
N GLY A 510 18.67 -28.42 -34.08
CA GLY A 510 17.44 -28.81 -33.38
C GLY A 510 16.15 -28.11 -33.86
N LEU A 511 16.20 -27.40 -34.99
CA LEU A 511 15.10 -26.58 -35.52
C LEU A 511 14.58 -27.14 -36.86
N THR A 512 13.25 -27.26 -36.97
CA THR A 512 12.56 -27.57 -38.24
C THR A 512 11.87 -26.32 -38.76
N GLN A 513 12.13 -25.91 -39.99
CA GLN A 513 11.48 -24.73 -40.58
C GLN A 513 10.00 -24.98 -40.89
N LEU A 514 9.16 -23.99 -40.60
CA LEU A 514 7.72 -23.97 -40.83
C LEU A 514 7.33 -22.78 -41.72
N ALA A 515 6.07 -22.76 -42.17
CA ALA A 515 5.52 -21.60 -42.88
C ALA A 515 5.19 -20.45 -41.90
N PRO A 516 5.25 -19.17 -42.30
CA PRO A 516 5.07 -18.02 -41.40
C PRO A 516 3.72 -17.96 -40.66
N ASP A 517 2.68 -18.54 -41.25
CA ASP A 517 1.32 -18.65 -40.72
C ASP A 517 1.13 -19.77 -39.68
N GLN A 518 2.15 -20.61 -39.48
CA GLN A 518 2.11 -21.74 -38.53
C GLN A 518 2.64 -21.38 -37.13
N PHE A 519 3.07 -20.14 -36.90
CA PHE A 519 3.50 -19.68 -35.58
C PHE A 519 2.28 -19.42 -34.66
N PRO A 520 2.28 -19.89 -33.40
CA PRO A 520 1.23 -19.59 -32.44
C PRO A 520 1.32 -18.13 -31.97
N GLY A 521 0.60 -17.23 -32.63
CA GLY A 521 0.49 -15.81 -32.28
C GLY A 521 -0.15 -14.98 -33.38
N GLU A 522 -0.32 -13.67 -33.12
CA GLU A 522 -0.92 -12.75 -34.09
C GLU A 522 -0.07 -12.65 -35.37
N PRO A 523 -0.68 -12.50 -36.57
CA PRO A 523 0.05 -12.34 -37.83
C PRO A 523 0.91 -11.08 -37.84
N LEU A 524 2.22 -11.23 -38.06
CA LEU A 524 3.16 -10.12 -38.09
C LEU A 524 3.37 -9.59 -39.50
N LYS A 525 3.19 -8.28 -39.70
CA LYS A 525 3.59 -7.58 -40.93
C LYS A 525 5.06 -7.14 -40.84
N ALA A 526 5.97 -8.03 -41.24
CA ALA A 526 7.40 -7.73 -41.41
C ALA A 526 7.87 -8.13 -42.82
N ARG A 527 8.98 -7.55 -43.30
CA ARG A 527 9.49 -7.82 -44.66
C ARG A 527 10.11 -9.23 -44.78
N GLN A 528 10.69 -9.72 -43.70
CA GLN A 528 11.15 -11.10 -43.56
C GLN A 528 10.57 -11.70 -42.27
N VAL A 529 9.99 -12.88 -42.38
CA VAL A 529 9.52 -13.70 -41.25
C VAL A 529 9.98 -15.13 -41.50
N PHE A 530 10.72 -15.69 -40.55
CA PHE A 530 11.11 -17.10 -40.52
C PHE A 530 10.48 -17.74 -39.29
N VAL A 531 9.90 -18.94 -39.45
CA VAL A 531 9.32 -19.68 -38.33
C VAL A 531 9.98 -21.05 -38.26
N TYR A 532 10.31 -21.48 -37.05
CA TYR A 532 10.94 -22.75 -36.74
C TYR A 532 10.25 -23.42 -35.56
N ARG A 533 10.29 -24.75 -35.50
CA ARG A 533 9.85 -25.57 -34.37
C ARG A 533 11.03 -26.29 -33.74
N PHE A 534 11.14 -26.25 -32.42
CA PHE A 534 12.09 -27.03 -31.64
C PHE A 534 11.37 -28.12 -30.82
N PRO A 535 11.77 -29.40 -30.91
CA PRO A 535 11.12 -30.49 -30.19
C PRO A 535 11.70 -30.74 -28.78
N SER A 536 12.83 -30.09 -28.44
CA SER A 536 13.56 -30.24 -27.17
C SER A 536 14.21 -28.91 -26.75
N ALA A 537 14.76 -28.82 -25.53
CA ALA A 537 15.56 -27.67 -25.10
C ALA A 537 16.91 -27.55 -25.83
N GLU A 538 17.38 -28.61 -26.48
CA GLU A 538 18.62 -28.61 -27.26
C GLU A 538 18.35 -28.10 -28.69
N TYR A 539 18.31 -26.77 -28.83
CA TYR A 539 18.27 -26.09 -30.12
C TYR A 539 19.23 -24.90 -30.14
N ALA A 540 19.72 -24.49 -31.31
CA ALA A 540 20.57 -23.31 -31.45
C ALA A 540 20.31 -22.63 -32.79
N TYR A 541 20.54 -21.30 -32.83
CA TYR A 541 20.50 -20.50 -34.04
C TYR A 541 21.37 -19.26 -33.89
N ALA A 542 21.90 -18.80 -35.01
CA ALA A 542 22.52 -17.49 -35.15
C ALA A 542 21.82 -16.70 -36.25
N LEU A 543 21.88 -15.38 -36.18
CA LEU A 543 21.37 -14.47 -37.20
C LEU A 543 22.54 -13.67 -37.76
N VAL A 544 22.66 -13.66 -39.08
CA VAL A 544 23.42 -12.63 -39.78
C VAL A 544 22.43 -11.50 -40.09
N ALA A 545 22.75 -10.30 -39.61
CA ALA A 545 21.97 -9.10 -39.81
C ALA A 545 22.80 -8.05 -40.56
N ASP A 546 22.24 -7.53 -41.66
CA ASP A 546 22.88 -6.55 -42.53
C ASP A 546 21.93 -5.37 -42.81
N ARG A 547 22.47 -4.20 -43.14
CA ARG A 547 21.66 -3.01 -43.46
C ARG A 547 21.17 -3.08 -44.89
N ILE A 548 19.85 -3.08 -45.08
CA ILE A 548 19.26 -2.87 -46.40
C ILE A 548 19.53 -1.41 -46.79
N GLN A 549 20.32 -1.23 -47.85
CA GLN A 549 20.53 0.09 -48.44
C GLN A 549 19.30 0.46 -49.30
N PRO A 550 18.84 1.73 -49.26
CA PRO A 550 17.79 2.18 -50.15
C PRO A 550 18.28 2.18 -51.59
N GLU A 551 17.47 1.70 -52.52
CA GLU A 551 17.68 1.91 -53.95
C GLU A 551 16.81 3.10 -54.38
N VAL A 552 17.43 4.18 -54.83
CA VAL A 552 16.72 5.42 -55.18
C VAL A 552 16.93 5.73 -56.66
N SER A 553 15.85 5.64 -57.43
CA SER A 553 15.82 6.10 -58.82
C SER A 553 15.31 7.54 -58.87
N ILE A 554 16.02 8.42 -59.57
CA ILE A 554 15.72 9.85 -59.64
C ILE A 554 15.43 10.23 -61.10
N ALA A 555 14.25 10.81 -61.34
CA ALA A 555 13.95 11.53 -62.56
C ALA A 555 13.86 13.03 -62.24
N GLN A 556 14.55 13.87 -63.00
CA GLN A 556 14.62 15.30 -62.73
C GLN A 556 14.47 16.10 -64.03
N LEU A 557 13.62 17.13 -63.99
CA LEU A 557 13.47 18.14 -65.02
C LEU A 557 13.82 19.51 -64.43
N VAL A 558 14.96 20.08 -64.85
CA VAL A 558 15.35 21.45 -64.45
C VAL A 558 15.04 22.42 -65.58
N ARG A 559 14.34 23.51 -65.24
CA ARG A 559 14.14 24.65 -66.12
C ARG A 559 14.82 25.88 -65.52
N TYR A 560 15.73 26.44 -66.30
CA TYR A 560 16.37 27.72 -66.04
C TYR A 560 15.68 28.81 -66.86
N GLU A 561 15.09 29.79 -66.20
CA GLU A 561 14.44 30.96 -66.82
C GLU A 561 15.27 32.21 -66.51
N LEU A 562 15.64 32.95 -67.55
CA LEU A 562 16.37 34.21 -67.45
C LEU A 562 15.53 35.30 -68.12
N THR A 563 15.18 36.34 -67.37
CA THR A 563 14.50 37.53 -67.85
C THR A 563 15.45 38.73 -67.80
N GLU A 564 14.96 39.94 -68.12
CA GLU A 564 15.73 41.18 -67.99
C GLU A 564 16.02 41.55 -66.52
N THR A 565 15.16 41.12 -65.59
CA THR A 565 15.22 41.48 -64.16
C THR A 565 15.60 40.31 -63.24
N ASP A 566 15.27 39.08 -63.62
CA ASP A 566 15.26 37.92 -62.72
C ASP A 566 15.89 36.68 -63.36
N ARG A 567 16.39 35.80 -62.49
CA ARG A 567 16.99 34.51 -62.86
C ARG A 567 16.42 33.43 -61.96
N VAL A 568 15.59 32.56 -62.51
CA VAL A 568 14.78 31.58 -61.76
C VAL A 568 15.14 30.17 -62.19
N ILE A 569 15.38 29.29 -61.21
CA ILE A 569 15.50 27.85 -61.43
C ILE A 569 14.24 27.19 -60.88
N ARG A 570 13.57 26.37 -61.69
CA ARG A 570 12.54 25.43 -61.26
C ARG A 570 13.06 24.01 -61.49
N ALA A 571 12.91 23.12 -60.52
CA ALA A 571 13.29 21.73 -60.63
C ALA A 571 12.13 20.84 -60.20
N ASP A 572 11.59 20.07 -61.13
CA ASP A 572 10.65 19.00 -60.83
C ASP A 572 11.47 17.72 -60.61
N VAL A 573 11.33 17.09 -59.43
CA VAL A 573 12.09 15.89 -59.05
C VAL A 573 11.14 14.78 -58.60
N GLU A 574 11.26 13.62 -59.21
CA GLU A 574 10.57 12.39 -58.84
C GLU A 574 11.60 11.39 -58.27
N LEU A 575 11.31 10.87 -57.07
CA LEU A 575 12.14 9.92 -56.33
C LEU A 575 11.36 8.60 -56.17
N ASP A 576 11.76 7.56 -56.88
CA ASP A 576 11.27 6.19 -56.67
C ASP A 576 12.24 5.49 -55.69
N ILE A 577 11.80 5.38 -54.43
CA ILE A 577 12.57 4.85 -53.31
C ILE A 577 12.12 3.41 -53.04
N ARG A 578 13.06 2.48 -53.19
CA ARG A 578 12.86 1.03 -53.04
C ARG A 578 13.78 0.49 -51.96
N GLU A 579 13.53 -0.76 -51.58
CA GLU A 579 14.29 -1.54 -50.58
C GLU A 579 14.21 -1.03 -49.11
N ALA A 580 14.43 0.26 -48.87
CA ALA A 580 14.40 0.89 -47.56
C ALA A 580 13.88 2.34 -47.65
N PRO A 581 13.07 2.84 -46.69
CA PRO A 581 12.69 4.25 -46.63
C PRO A 581 13.88 5.15 -46.27
N ILE A 582 13.83 6.39 -46.75
CA ILE A 582 14.75 7.48 -46.39
C ILE A 582 13.98 8.59 -45.67
N ARG A 583 14.62 9.25 -44.69
CA ARG A 583 14.00 10.35 -43.91
C ARG A 583 14.29 11.73 -44.48
N GLU A 584 15.41 11.86 -45.16
CA GLU A 584 15.90 13.11 -45.74
C GLU A 584 16.65 12.85 -47.05
N TRP A 585 16.73 13.87 -47.89
CA TRP A 585 17.55 13.89 -49.10
C TRP A 585 18.21 15.26 -49.27
N ASP A 586 19.50 15.26 -49.59
CA ASP A 586 20.30 16.47 -49.76
C ASP A 586 20.51 16.77 -51.25
N PHE A 587 20.10 17.97 -51.67
CA PHE A 587 20.31 18.49 -53.01
C PHE A 587 21.40 19.56 -53.01
N ASP A 588 22.39 19.42 -53.88
CA ASP A 588 23.31 20.49 -54.23
C ASP A 588 22.56 21.58 -55.02
N ILE A 589 22.47 22.79 -54.46
CA ILE A 589 21.94 23.97 -55.16
C ILE A 589 23.01 25.06 -55.29
N PRO A 590 22.95 25.93 -56.31
CA PRO A 590 23.87 27.07 -56.42
C PRO A 590 23.71 28.02 -55.21
N ALA A 591 24.83 28.49 -54.66
CA ALA A 591 24.83 29.33 -53.47
C ALA A 591 24.32 30.77 -53.74
N ASP A 592 24.45 31.25 -54.98
CA ASP A 592 24.02 32.56 -55.46
C ASP A 592 22.51 32.68 -55.74
N TYR A 593 21.71 31.74 -55.23
CA TYR A 593 20.24 31.72 -55.32
C TYR A 593 19.58 31.55 -53.95
N SER A 594 18.50 32.29 -53.70
CA SER A 594 17.59 32.04 -52.59
C SER A 594 16.59 30.93 -52.91
N VAL A 595 16.37 30.01 -51.97
CA VAL A 595 15.29 29.02 -52.07
C VAL A 595 13.97 29.72 -51.77
N VAL A 596 13.05 29.72 -52.73
CA VAL A 596 11.72 30.34 -52.58
C VAL A 596 10.71 29.35 -51.99
N SER A 597 10.76 28.09 -52.41
CA SER A 597 9.90 27.01 -51.93
C SER A 597 10.45 25.64 -52.36
N ALA A 598 10.37 24.65 -51.48
CA ALA A 598 10.40 23.24 -51.86
C ALA A 598 9.13 22.55 -51.32
N THR A 599 8.43 21.83 -52.19
CA THR A 599 7.12 21.21 -51.88
C THR A 599 6.98 19.90 -52.64
N GLY A 600 6.32 18.91 -52.04
CA GLY A 600 6.00 17.64 -52.69
C GLY A 600 5.03 16.82 -51.84
N ALA A 601 4.48 15.75 -52.40
CA ALA A 601 3.43 14.95 -51.75
C ALA A 601 3.85 14.34 -50.40
N SER A 602 5.14 14.04 -50.24
CA SER A 602 5.72 13.45 -49.02
C SER A 602 6.73 14.37 -48.32
N VAL A 603 6.83 15.64 -48.71
CA VAL A 603 7.76 16.60 -48.09
C VAL A 603 7.13 17.13 -46.80
N SER A 604 7.83 16.97 -45.67
CA SER A 604 7.40 17.49 -44.36
C SER A 604 7.94 18.89 -44.11
N ASP A 605 9.22 19.12 -44.42
CA ASP A 605 9.91 20.41 -44.25
C ASP A 605 11.17 20.47 -45.14
N TYR A 606 11.80 21.64 -45.27
CA TYR A 606 13.08 21.81 -45.95
C TYR A 606 13.97 22.86 -45.29
N SER A 607 15.29 22.68 -45.38
CA SER A 607 16.27 23.65 -44.89
C SER A 607 17.41 23.83 -45.88
N ALA A 608 17.82 25.09 -46.10
CA ALA A 608 18.99 25.42 -46.90
C ALA A 608 20.17 25.75 -45.98
N ALA A 609 21.29 25.05 -46.15
CA ALA A 609 22.53 25.33 -45.46
C ALA A 609 23.00 26.76 -45.72
N THR A 610 23.68 27.34 -44.73
CA THR A 610 24.34 28.65 -44.84
C THR A 610 25.81 28.52 -45.26
N GLU A 611 26.39 27.32 -45.11
CA GLU A 611 27.75 27.01 -45.56
C GLU A 611 27.78 26.83 -47.08
N GLU A 612 28.72 27.52 -47.73
CA GLU A 612 28.99 27.42 -49.16
C GLU A 612 30.29 26.63 -49.38
N VAL A 613 30.21 25.63 -50.25
CA VAL A 613 31.37 24.84 -50.72
C VAL A 613 31.33 24.83 -52.24
N ASP A 614 32.42 25.26 -52.89
CA ASP A 614 32.58 25.31 -54.35
C ASP A 614 31.42 25.98 -55.11
N GLY A 615 30.89 27.09 -54.58
CA GLY A 615 29.77 27.84 -55.19
C GLY A 615 28.39 27.16 -55.02
N ARG A 616 28.30 26.12 -54.20
CA ARG A 616 27.07 25.37 -53.90
C ARG A 616 26.78 25.37 -52.41
N ARG A 617 25.53 25.08 -52.07
CA ARG A 617 25.07 24.81 -50.71
C ARG A 617 24.03 23.70 -50.71
N ILE A 618 23.91 23.00 -49.58
CA ILE A 618 22.98 21.89 -49.43
C ILE A 618 21.56 22.42 -49.18
N LEU A 619 20.59 21.96 -49.97
CA LEU A 619 19.16 22.01 -49.67
C LEU A 619 18.73 20.63 -49.17
N LYS A 620 18.54 20.50 -47.86
CA LYS A 620 18.04 19.29 -47.20
C LYS A 620 16.52 19.29 -47.24
N ILE A 621 15.94 18.28 -47.89
CA ILE A 621 14.50 17.98 -47.87
C ILE A 621 14.26 16.92 -46.81
N MET A 622 13.28 17.15 -45.94
CA MET A 622 12.80 16.16 -44.96
C MET A 622 11.48 15.57 -45.46
N PHE A 623 11.31 14.26 -45.30
CA PHE A 623 10.09 13.55 -45.68
C PHE A 623 9.17 13.33 -44.47
N ALA A 624 7.89 13.13 -44.72
CA ALA A 624 6.93 12.63 -43.74
C ALA A 624 7.08 11.09 -43.60
N ASP A 625 6.88 10.58 -42.38
CA ASP A 625 6.93 9.14 -42.02
C ASP A 625 5.76 8.32 -42.61
#